data_AF-A0AAX2E0M5-F1
#
_entry.id   AF-A0AAX2E0M5-F1
#
_cell.length_a   1.000
_cell.length_b   1.000
_cell.length_c   1.000
_cell.angle_alpha   90.00
_cell.angle_beta   90.00
_cell.angle_gamma   90.00
#
_symmetry.space_group_name_H-M   'P 1'
#
loop_
_entity.id
_entity.type
_entity.pdbx_description
1 polymer ?
#
loop_
_entity_poly.entity_id
_entity_poly.type
_entity_poly.pdbx_seq_one_letter_code
_entity_poly.pdbx_strand_id
1 'polypeptide(L)'
;MSSTKSLTERVFQAVGFELLAFALCTPLLAWIMDKPFVDMGVATIAIGLIALAWNVVFNGLFDRLLKRLALAPSGWTRVAHALLFEGGLVAVSVPLIAWWLQVSLMQALILDIGVLLFFLPYTYVYHWGYDLVRERLMLRRPLDRAS
;
A
#
# COMPACT_ATOMS: atom_id res chain seq x y z
N MET A 1 -14.77 -14.11 -21.27
CA MET A 1 -13.39 -13.83 -21.73
C MET A 1 -12.60 -13.20 -20.57
N SER A 2 -11.97 -14.03 -19.74
CA SER A 2 -11.15 -13.54 -18.62
C SER A 2 -9.85 -12.97 -19.16
N SER A 3 -9.78 -11.65 -19.30
CA SER A 3 -8.53 -10.95 -19.58
C SER A 3 -7.68 -10.99 -18.30
N THR A 4 -6.99 -12.10 -18.10
CA THR A 4 -6.01 -12.26 -17.03
C THR A 4 -4.88 -11.28 -17.33
N LYS A 5 -4.83 -10.12 -16.64
CA LYS A 5 -3.71 -9.17 -16.71
C LYS A 5 -2.41 -9.98 -16.67
N SER A 6 -1.52 -9.78 -17.65
CA SER A 6 -0.26 -10.50 -17.71
C SER A 6 0.52 -10.29 -16.41
N LEU A 7 1.21 -11.31 -15.91
CA LEU A 7 2.11 -11.19 -14.76
C LEU A 7 3.08 -10.00 -14.94
N THR A 8 3.51 -9.75 -16.18
CA THR A 8 4.38 -8.63 -16.56
C THR A 8 3.71 -7.26 -16.34
N GLU A 9 2.42 -7.10 -16.67
CA GLU A 9 1.69 -5.85 -16.40
C GLU A 9 1.53 -5.60 -14.91
N ARG A 10 1.26 -6.65 -14.12
CA ARG A 10 1.12 -6.54 -12.67
C ARG A 10 2.43 -6.13 -12.01
N VAL A 11 3.55 -6.71 -12.45
CA VAL A 11 4.88 -6.35 -11.95
C VAL A 11 5.24 -4.92 -12.36
N PHE A 12 5.00 -4.52 -13.61
CA PHE A 12 5.26 -3.14 -14.03
C PHE A 12 4.41 -2.13 -13.26
N GLN A 13 3.14 -2.45 -13.03
CA GLN A 13 2.23 -1.62 -12.22
C GLN A 13 2.70 -1.53 -10.76
N ALA A 14 3.14 -2.64 -10.16
CA ALA A 14 3.64 -2.66 -8.79
C ALA A 14 4.98 -1.89 -8.67
N VAL A 15 5.91 -2.11 -9.59
CA VAL A 15 7.21 -1.42 -9.60
C VAL A 15 7.04 0.08 -9.82
N GLY A 16 6.17 0.50 -10.74
CA GLY A 16 5.87 1.91 -10.96
C GLY A 16 5.22 2.58 -9.74
N PHE A 17 4.37 1.85 -9.03
CA PHE A 17 3.77 2.30 -7.77
C PHE A 17 4.85 2.46 -6.69
N GLU A 18 5.68 1.43 -6.49
CA GLU A 18 6.76 1.47 -5.50
C GLU A 18 7.75 2.61 -5.77
N LEU A 19 8.12 2.84 -7.05
CA LEU A 19 9.03 3.91 -7.46
C LEU A 19 8.45 5.30 -7.21
N LEU A 20 7.17 5.51 -7.53
CA LEU A 20 6.50 6.78 -7.28
C LEU A 20 6.30 7.03 -5.78
N ALA A 21 5.93 5.99 -5.03
CA ALA A 21 5.84 6.05 -3.58
C ALA A 21 7.18 6.43 -2.96
N PHE A 22 8.28 5.78 -3.40
CA PHE A 22 9.63 6.12 -2.97
C PHE A 22 9.99 7.57 -3.31
N ALA A 23 9.75 8.00 -4.55
CA ALA A 23 10.06 9.36 -5.01
C ALA A 23 9.29 10.46 -4.26
N LEU A 24 8.11 10.16 -3.71
CA LEU A 24 7.29 11.11 -2.96
C LEU A 24 7.55 11.03 -1.44
N CYS A 25 7.58 9.82 -0.87
CA CYS A 25 7.71 9.62 0.56
C CYS A 25 9.14 9.93 1.05
N THR A 26 10.18 9.62 0.29
CA THR A 26 11.56 9.89 0.72
C THR A 26 11.85 11.38 0.94
N PRO A 27 11.55 12.31 0.00
CA PRO A 27 11.77 13.74 0.25
C PRO A 27 10.84 14.30 1.32
N LEU A 28 9.60 13.82 1.40
CA LEU A 28 8.64 14.25 2.41
C LEU A 28 9.12 13.85 3.82
N LEU A 29 9.54 12.60 4.01
CA LEU A 29 10.06 12.10 5.28
C LEU A 29 11.37 12.77 5.65
N ALA A 30 12.28 12.99 4.68
CA ALA A 30 13.52 13.72 4.92
C ALA A 30 13.27 15.15 5.38
N TRP A 31 12.28 15.84 4.80
CA TRP A 31 11.91 17.18 5.20
C TRP A 31 11.27 17.24 6.59
N ILE A 32 10.40 16.30 6.93
CA ILE A 32 9.72 16.27 8.24
C ILE A 32 10.68 15.85 9.35
N MET A 33 11.58 14.89 9.08
CA MET A 33 12.48 14.29 10.08
C MET A 33 13.85 14.96 10.16
N ASP A 34 14.14 15.92 9.27
CA ASP A 34 15.43 16.62 9.17
C ASP A 34 16.62 15.64 9.12
N LYS A 35 16.47 14.56 8.35
CA LYS A 35 17.43 13.46 8.24
C LYS A 35 17.95 13.27 6.81
N PRO A 36 19.12 12.62 6.63
CA PRO A 36 19.69 12.36 5.31
C PRO A 36 18.70 11.61 4.40
N PHE A 37 18.62 12.03 3.14
CA PHE A 37 17.76 11.40 2.12
C PHE A 37 17.99 9.90 1.96
N VAL A 38 19.24 9.44 2.11
CA VAL A 38 19.60 8.02 1.99
C VAL A 38 18.97 7.20 3.12
N ASP A 39 19.07 7.69 4.36
CA ASP A 39 18.51 7.00 5.53
C ASP A 39 16.97 6.93 5.45
N MET A 40 16.34 8.01 4.96
CA MET A 40 14.89 8.05 4.75
C MET A 40 14.44 7.19 3.58
N GLY A 41 15.26 7.06 2.53
CA GLY A 41 15.03 6.14 1.44
C GLY A 41 15.01 4.68 1.91
N VAL A 42 16.02 4.28 2.68
CA VAL A 42 16.08 2.93 3.28
C VAL A 42 14.89 2.70 4.20
N ALA A 43 14.54 3.68 5.05
CA ALA A 43 13.37 3.59 5.91
C ALA A 43 12.06 3.46 5.13
N THR A 44 11.89 4.20 4.03
CA THR A 44 10.70 4.13 3.16
C THR A 44 10.53 2.71 2.58
N ILE A 45 11.62 2.13 2.06
CA ILE A 45 11.59 0.76 1.51
C ILE A 45 11.32 -0.25 2.61
N ALA A 46 11.98 -0.14 3.76
CA ALA A 46 11.80 -1.05 4.89
C ALA A 46 10.36 -1.02 5.42
N ILE A 47 9.78 0.18 5.59
CA ILE A 47 8.38 0.35 6.03
C ILE A 47 7.42 -0.24 4.99
N GLY A 48 7.66 0.01 3.69
CA GLY A 48 6.86 -0.59 2.61
C GLY A 48 6.88 -2.12 2.62
N LEU A 49 8.06 -2.73 2.79
CA LEU A 49 8.22 -4.17 2.91
C LEU A 49 7.51 -4.75 4.15
N ILE A 50 7.60 -4.06 5.28
CA ILE A 50 6.92 -4.46 6.51
C ILE A 50 5.41 -4.35 6.36
N ALA A 51 4.91 -3.28 5.72
CA ALA A 51 3.49 -3.13 5.43
C ALA A 51 2.98 -4.23 4.48
N LEU A 52 3.74 -4.58 3.44
CA LEU A 52 3.43 -5.69 2.53
C LEU A 52 3.42 -7.04 3.27
N ALA A 53 4.43 -7.29 4.09
CA ALA A 53 4.51 -8.50 4.89
C ALA A 53 3.33 -8.59 5.87
N TRP A 54 3.02 -7.49 6.56
CA TRP A 54 1.87 -7.40 7.46
C TRP A 54 0.55 -7.66 6.74
N ASN A 55 0.36 -7.08 5.55
CA ASN A 55 -0.81 -7.30 4.71
C ASN A 55 -1.01 -8.78 4.38
N VAL A 56 0.04 -9.47 3.94
CA VAL A 56 -0.03 -10.91 3.62
C VAL A 56 -0.30 -11.75 4.87
N VAL A 57 0.41 -11.48 5.97
CA VAL A 57 0.26 -12.22 7.23
C VAL A 57 -1.14 -12.03 7.79
N PHE A 58 -1.61 -10.79 7.91
CA PHE A 58 -2.91 -10.46 8.48
C PHE A 58 -4.05 -11.02 7.64
N ASN A 59 -4.03 -10.80 6.32
CA ASN A 59 -5.06 -11.35 5.43
C ASN A 59 -5.11 -12.88 5.52
N GLY A 60 -3.93 -13.54 5.56
CA GLY A 60 -3.85 -14.99 5.71
C GLY A 60 -4.38 -15.51 7.06
N LEU A 61 -4.09 -14.81 8.16
CA LEU A 61 -4.61 -15.15 9.48
C LEU A 61 -6.12 -14.91 9.58
N PHE A 62 -6.59 -13.77 9.09
CA PHE A 62 -8.00 -13.41 9.14
C PHE A 62 -8.85 -14.34 8.30
N ASP A 63 -8.41 -14.70 7.09
CA ASP A 63 -9.11 -15.67 6.23
C ASP A 63 -9.20 -17.05 6.89
N ARG A 64 -8.13 -17.50 7.55
CA ARG A 64 -8.15 -18.78 8.31
C ARG A 64 -9.10 -18.69 9.50
N LEU A 65 -9.11 -17.57 10.22
CA LEU A 65 -9.99 -17.35 11.36
C LEU A 65 -11.45 -17.33 10.92
N LEU A 66 -11.76 -16.64 9.81
CA LEU A 66 -13.09 -16.54 9.25
C LEU A 66 -13.63 -17.90 8.82
N LYS A 67 -12.79 -18.72 8.17
CA LYS A 67 -13.10 -20.11 7.81
C LYS A 67 -13.31 -20.99 9.05
N ARG A 68 -12.48 -20.85 10.09
CA ARG A 68 -12.60 -21.61 11.34
C ARG A 68 -13.86 -21.27 12.13
N LEU A 69 -14.26 -20.00 12.13
CA LEU A 69 -15.44 -19.52 12.85
C LEU A 69 -16.74 -19.58 12.02
N ALA A 70 -16.67 -20.05 10.76
CA ALA A 70 -17.79 -20.09 9.82
C ALA A 70 -18.56 -18.75 9.73
N LEU A 71 -17.85 -17.63 9.87
CA LEU A 71 -18.45 -16.30 9.90
C LEU A 71 -18.84 -15.87 8.48
N ALA A 72 -20.08 -15.43 8.33
CA ALA A 72 -20.52 -14.82 7.08
C ALA A 72 -19.77 -13.49 6.85
N PRO A 73 -19.31 -13.22 5.60
CA PRO A 73 -18.77 -11.92 5.25
C PRO A 73 -19.90 -10.87 5.32
N SER A 74 -19.96 -10.16 6.44
CA SER A 74 -20.94 -9.10 6.71
C SER A 74 -20.26 -7.73 6.77
N GLY A 75 -21.05 -6.65 6.75
CA GLY A 75 -20.52 -5.29 6.94
C GLY A 75 -19.73 -5.15 8.24
N TRP A 76 -20.21 -5.77 9.33
CA TRP A 76 -19.50 -5.82 10.61
C TRP A 76 -18.17 -6.55 10.54
N THR A 77 -18.11 -7.64 9.79
CA THR A 77 -16.86 -8.41 9.60
C THR A 77 -15.79 -7.58 8.89
N ARG A 78 -16.21 -6.72 7.94
CA ARG A 78 -15.31 -5.78 7.25
C ARG A 78 -14.82 -4.66 8.15
N VAL A 79 -15.69 -4.12 9.01
CA VAL A 79 -15.30 -3.11 10.00
C VAL A 79 -14.32 -3.70 11.01
N ALA A 80 -14.61 -4.89 11.55
CA ALA A 80 -13.71 -5.60 12.46
C ALA A 80 -12.37 -5.91 11.78
N HIS A 81 -12.38 -6.35 10.52
CA HIS A 81 -11.18 -6.57 9.73
C HIS A 81 -10.35 -5.28 9.61
N ALA A 82 -10.95 -4.17 9.22
CA ALA A 82 -10.27 -2.88 9.07
C ALA A 82 -9.69 -2.40 10.41
N LEU A 83 -10.46 -2.47 11.50
CA LEU A 83 -10.00 -2.05 12.83
C LEU A 83 -8.85 -2.91 13.35
N LEU A 84 -8.93 -4.24 13.19
CA LEU A 84 -7.83 -5.13 13.59
C LEU A 84 -6.61 -4.96 12.68
N PHE A 85 -6.81 -4.74 11.39
CA PHE A 85 -5.72 -4.55 10.43
C PHE A 85 -4.93 -3.29 10.79
N GLU A 86 -5.65 -2.16 10.88
CA GLU A 86 -5.06 -0.86 11.16
C GLU A 86 -4.47 -0.81 12.57
N GLY A 87 -5.24 -1.27 13.57
CA GLY A 87 -4.79 -1.28 14.96
C GLY A 87 -3.57 -2.19 15.18
N GLY A 88 -3.55 -3.35 14.53
CA GLY A 88 -2.41 -4.26 14.59
C GLY A 88 -1.19 -3.73 13.83
N LEU A 89 -1.39 -3.08 12.68
CA LEU A 89 -0.33 -2.43 11.93
C LEU A 89 0.30 -1.31 12.77
N VAL A 90 -0.50 -0.39 13.31
CA VAL A 90 -0.06 0.72 14.18
C VAL A 90 0.70 0.19 15.41
N ALA A 91 0.21 -0.88 16.03
CA ALA A 91 0.86 -1.48 17.20
C ALA A 91 2.27 -2.04 16.90
N VAL A 92 2.56 -2.39 15.64
CA VAL A 92 3.87 -2.90 15.21
C VAL A 92 4.71 -1.80 14.54
N SER A 93 4.13 -1.00 13.66
CA SER A 93 4.80 0.05 12.89
C SER A 93 5.26 1.19 13.79
N VAL A 94 4.40 1.68 14.70
CA VAL A 94 4.71 2.86 15.51
C VAL A 94 5.90 2.64 16.45
N PRO A 95 5.98 1.55 17.24
CA PRO A 95 7.16 1.29 18.07
C PRO A 95 8.42 1.08 17.25
N LEU A 96 8.31 0.44 16.09
CA LEU A 96 9.44 0.20 15.21
C LEU A 96 9.97 1.50 14.62
N ILE A 97 9.10 2.37 14.11
CA ILE A 97 9.45 3.68 13.56
C ILE A 97 10.03 4.57 14.67
N ALA A 98 9.41 4.59 15.85
CA ALA A 98 9.90 5.34 17.01
C ALA A 98 11.31 4.91 17.40
N TRP A 99 11.57 3.60 17.47
CA TRP A 99 12.88 3.05 17.76
C TRP A 99 13.89 3.33 16.65
N TRP A 100 13.52 3.16 15.39
CA TRP A 100 14.43 3.36 14.24
C TRP A 100 14.82 4.83 14.08
N LEU A 101 13.84 5.73 14.14
CA LEU A 101 14.05 7.16 13.92
C LEU A 101 14.47 7.89 15.19
N GLN A 102 14.45 7.23 16.35
CA GLN A 102 14.72 7.82 17.68
C GLN A 102 13.78 8.99 17.97
N VAL A 103 12.50 8.82 17.62
CA VAL A 103 11.43 9.80 17.82
C VAL A 103 10.45 9.31 18.88
N SER A 104 9.62 10.21 19.43
CA SER A 104 8.61 9.80 20.40
C SER A 104 7.52 8.93 19.75
N LEU A 105 6.86 8.07 20.53
CA LEU A 105 5.73 7.26 20.04
C LEU A 105 4.62 8.13 19.43
N MET A 106 4.40 9.33 19.98
CA MET A 106 3.41 10.27 19.45
C MET A 106 3.83 10.83 18.09
N GLN A 107 5.12 11.18 17.91
CA GLN A 107 5.64 11.60 16.62
C GLN A 107 5.55 10.48 15.58
N ALA A 108 5.90 9.25 15.96
CA ALA A 108 5.78 8.09 15.08
C ALA A 108 4.31 7.81 14.69
N LEU A 109 3.36 7.95 15.63
CA LEU A 109 1.94 7.82 15.34
C LEU A 109 1.43 8.90 14.38
N ILE A 110 1.82 10.16 14.57
CA ILE A 110 1.48 11.26 13.66
C ILE A 110 2.07 11.01 12.27
N LEU A 111 3.30 10.51 12.21
CA LEU A 111 3.97 10.16 10.96
C LEU A 111 3.23 9.02 10.23
N ASP A 112 2.84 7.97 10.95
CA ASP A 112 2.09 6.83 10.43
C ASP A 112 0.73 7.28 9.85
N ILE A 113 -0.03 8.10 10.60
CA ILE A 113 -1.29 8.69 10.13
C ILE A 113 -1.07 9.60 8.91
N GLY A 114 -0.01 10.43 8.92
CA GLY A 114 0.32 11.33 7.83
C GLY A 114 0.67 10.57 6.54
N VAL A 115 1.47 9.50 6.66
CA VAL A 115 1.78 8.60 5.54
C VAL A 115 0.53 7.92 5.04
N LEU A 116 -0.32 7.37 5.92
CA LEU A 116 -1.58 6.72 5.55
C LEU A 116 -2.50 7.66 4.78
N LEU A 117 -2.72 8.88 5.30
CA LEU A 117 -3.56 9.90 4.69
C LEU A 117 -2.99 10.40 3.35
N PHE A 118 -1.68 10.37 3.16
CA PHE A 118 -1.05 10.68 1.88
C PHE A 118 -1.18 9.52 0.88
N PHE A 119 -1.04 8.28 1.36
CA PHE A 119 -1.05 7.08 0.53
C PHE A 119 -2.44 6.76 -0.02
N LEU A 120 -3.51 7.07 0.72
CA LEU A 120 -4.91 6.91 0.30
C LEU A 120 -5.24 7.64 -1.01
N PRO A 121 -5.13 8.97 -1.11
CA PRO A 121 -5.37 9.71 -2.35
C PRO A 121 -4.33 9.37 -3.42
N TYR A 122 -3.06 9.13 -3.03
CA TYR A 122 -2.02 8.69 -3.96
C TYR A 122 -2.39 7.39 -4.69
N THR A 123 -2.82 6.37 -3.94
CA THR A 123 -3.23 5.07 -4.49
C THR A 123 -4.43 5.24 -5.41
N TYR A 124 -5.40 6.07 -5.03
CA TYR A 124 -6.56 6.37 -5.85
C TYR A 124 -6.16 7.03 -7.18
N VAL A 125 -5.31 8.06 -7.15
CA VAL A 125 -4.84 8.77 -8.35
C VAL A 125 -4.00 7.85 -9.25
N TYR A 126 -3.13 7.01 -8.67
CA TYR A 126 -2.33 6.06 -9.43
C TYR A 126 -3.19 5.01 -10.14
N HIS A 127 -4.15 4.43 -9.42
CA HIS A 127 -5.10 3.48 -10.02
C HIS A 127 -5.93 4.15 -11.13
N TRP A 128 -6.42 5.36 -10.90
CA TRP A 128 -7.17 6.11 -11.91
C TRP A 128 -6.31 6.42 -13.15
N GLY A 129 -5.07 6.88 -12.96
CA GLY A 129 -4.14 7.13 -14.06
C GLY A 129 -3.80 5.87 -14.86
N TYR A 130 -3.60 4.74 -14.18
CA TYR A 130 -3.37 3.45 -14.84
C TYR A 130 -4.59 3.02 -15.67
N ASP A 131 -5.80 3.18 -15.14
CA ASP A 131 -7.04 2.86 -15.85
C ASP A 131 -7.22 3.75 -17.08
N LEU A 132 -6.89 5.05 -17.00
CA LEU A 132 -6.94 5.99 -18.11
C LEU A 132 -5.93 5.65 -19.23
N VAL A 133 -4.71 5.23 -18.85
CA VAL A 133 -3.68 4.77 -19.80
C VAL A 133 -4.10 3.46 -20.47
N ARG A 134 -4.65 2.53 -19.69
CA ARG A 134 -5.15 1.25 -20.20
C ARG A 134 -6.32 1.45 -21.16
N GLU A 135 -7.26 2.33 -20.83
CA GLU A 135 -8.39 2.67 -21.70
C GLU A 135 -7.90 3.28 -23.03
N ARG A 136 -6.92 4.21 -22.98
CA ARG A 136 -6.27 4.77 -24.19
C ARG A 136 -5.50 3.75 -25.02
N LEU A 137 -4.84 2.77 -24.40
CA LEU A 137 -4.15 1.68 -25.09
C LEU A 137 -5.12 0.67 -25.70
N MET A 138 -6.25 0.39 -25.05
CA MET A 138 -7.29 -0.51 -25.56
C MET A 138 -8.08 0.11 -26.72
N LEU A 139 -8.33 1.43 -26.69
CA LEU A 139 -8.96 2.18 -27.78
C LEU A 139 -8.07 2.26 -29.05
N ARG A 140 -6.78 1.94 -28.95
CA ARG A 140 -5.83 1.91 -30.08
C ARG A 140 -5.72 0.55 -30.78
N ARG A 141 -6.52 -0.45 -30.43
CA ARG A 141 -6.71 -1.62 -31.31
C ARG A 141 -7.85 -1.32 -32.28
N PRO A 142 -7.57 -0.84 -33.51
CA PRO A 142 -8.58 -0.90 -34.56
C PRO A 142 -8.99 -2.37 -34.74
N LEU A 143 -10.27 -2.55 -34.96
CA LEU A 143 -10.91 -3.82 -35.29
C LEU A 143 -10.39 -4.34 -36.64
N ASP A 144 -9.16 -4.85 -36.71
CA ASP A 144 -8.66 -5.61 -37.87
C ASP A 144 -9.20 -7.05 -37.88
N ARG A 145 -10.52 -7.19 -37.69
CA ARG A 145 -11.26 -8.46 -37.87
C ARG A 145 -12.63 -8.17 -38.47
N ALA A 146 -12.63 -7.59 -39.67
CA ALA A 146 -13.78 -7.60 -40.55
C ALA A 146 -13.29 -7.53 -42.01
N SER A 147 -12.76 -8.65 -42.51
CA SER A 147 -12.67 -8.95 -43.95
C SER A 147 -12.70 -10.46 -44.14
#